data_AF-A0A2K4ZQA1-F1
#
_entry.id   AF-A0A2K4ZQA1-F1
#
_cell.length_a   1.000
_cell.length_b   1.000
_cell.length_c   1.000
_cell.angle_alpha   90.00
_cell.angle_beta   90.00
_cell.angle_gamma   90.00
#
_symmetry.space_group_name_H-M   'P 1'
#
loop_
_entity.id
_entity.type
_entity.pdbx_description
1 polymer ?
#
loop_
_entity_poly.entity_id
_entity_poly.type
_entity_poly.pdbx_seq_one_letter_code
_entity_poly.pdbx_strand_id
1 'polypeptide(L)' 'MAARKPFGTPVDEDLKNDFKAECKKQGFEMNEAIEILMTGFVKGEIQIKKEISYKIHQKEN' A
#
# COMPACT_ATOMS: atom_id res chain seq x y z
N MET A 1 -11.28 -8.84 -22.94
CA MET A 1 -10.93 -8.85 -21.50
C MET A 1 -9.42 -8.70 -21.39
N ALA A 2 -8.92 -7.69 -20.69
CA ALA A 2 -7.47 -7.53 -20.49
C ALA A 2 -6.94 -8.69 -19.62
N ALA A 3 -5.82 -9.30 -20.01
CA ALA A 3 -5.20 -10.36 -19.24
C ALA A 3 -4.62 -9.79 -17.93
N ARG A 4 -4.96 -10.41 -16.79
CA ARG A 4 -4.33 -10.10 -15.50
C ARG A 4 -2.85 -10.50 -15.56
N LYS A 5 -1.97 -9.55 -15.30
CA LYS A 5 -0.52 -9.80 -15.17
C LYS A 5 -0.15 -9.86 -13.68
N PRO A 6 0.86 -10.67 -13.29
CA PRO A 6 1.37 -10.65 -11.93
C PRO A 6 1.83 -9.24 -11.53
N PHE A 7 1.46 -8.80 -10.34
CA PHE A 7 1.95 -7.57 -9.73
C PHE A 7 3.02 -7.91 -8.69
N GLY A 8 4.25 -7.47 -8.92
CA GLY A 8 5.38 -7.70 -8.02
C GLY A 8 6.07 -6.39 -7.68
N THR A 9 6.16 -6.07 -6.40
CA THR A 9 6.92 -4.93 -5.88
C THR A 9 7.54 -5.37 -4.55
N PRO A 10 8.81 -5.02 -4.27
CA PRO A 10 9.41 -5.31 -2.97
C PRO A 10 8.62 -4.61 -1.87
N VAL A 11 8.23 -5.38 -0.86
CA VAL A 11 7.57 -4.93 0.35
C VAL A 11 8.13 -5.74 1.51
N ASP A 12 8.12 -5.15 2.70
CA ASP A 12 8.46 -5.85 3.93
C ASP A 12 7.65 -7.15 4.08
N GLU A 13 8.32 -8.24 4.45
CA GLU A 13 7.70 -9.57 4.48
C GLU A 13 6.67 -9.71 5.61
N ASP A 14 6.96 -9.13 6.78
CA ASP A 14 6.06 -9.16 7.92
C ASP A 14 4.80 -8.34 7.61
N LEU A 15 4.96 -7.14 7.04
CA LEU A 15 3.84 -6.33 6.58
C LEU A 15 2.96 -7.07 5.56
N LYS A 16 3.57 -7.78 4.61
CA LYS A 16 2.85 -8.59 3.62
C LYS A 16 2.07 -9.71 4.28
N ASN A 17 2.65 -10.39 5.26
CA ASN A 17 2.01 -11.49 5.98
C ASN A 17 0.84 -10.99 6.84
N ASP A 18 1.03 -9.87 7.54
CA ASP A 18 -0.03 -9.21 8.33
C ASP A 18 -1.18 -8.76 7.45
N PHE A 19 -0.89 -8.08 6.33
CA PHE A 19 -1.90 -7.65 5.37
C PHE A 19 -2.69 -8.85 4.81
N LYS A 20 -2.00 -9.95 4.48
CA LYS A 20 -2.65 -11.18 4.01
C LYS A 20 -3.55 -11.81 5.07
N ALA A 21 -3.11 -11.84 6.33
CA ALA A 21 -3.90 -12.37 7.43
C ALA A 21 -5.16 -11.53 7.66
N GLU A 22 -5.06 -10.20 7.57
CA GLU A 22 -6.18 -9.29 7.74
C GLU A 22 -7.19 -9.39 6.59
N CYS A 23 -6.72 -9.50 5.33
CA CYS A 23 -7.60 -9.77 4.18
C CYS A 23 -8.45 -11.03 4.41
N LYS A 24 -7.82 -12.12 4.88
CA LYS A 24 -8.51 -13.38 5.15
C LYS A 24 -9.58 -13.25 6.24
N LYS A 25 -9.32 -12.51 7.32
CA LYS A 25 -10.33 -12.28 8.38
C LYS A 25 -11.56 -11.54 7.85
N GLN A 26 -11.36 -10.65 6.87
CA GLN A 26 -12.41 -9.87 6.24
C GLN A 26 -13.06 -10.58 5.05
N GLY A 27 -12.63 -11.80 4.72
CA GLY A 27 -13.20 -12.60 3.63
C GLY A 27 -12.68 -12.27 2.24
N PHE A 28 -11.55 -11.55 2.13
CA PHE A 28 -10.95 -11.16 0.86
C PHE A 28 -9.67 -11.95 0.57
N GLU A 29 -9.46 -12.27 -0.70
CA GLU A 29 -8.14 -12.67 -1.19
C GLU A 29 -7.22 -11.44 -1.28
N MET A 30 -5.93 -11.60 -0.97
CA MET A 30 -4.98 -10.46 -0.93
C MET A 30 -4.92 -9.69 -2.26
N ASN A 31 -4.98 -10.40 -3.39
CA ASN A 31 -4.97 -9.78 -4.72
C ASN A 31 -6.22 -8.94 -4.98
N GLU A 32 -7.38 -9.38 -4.49
CA GLU A 32 -8.64 -8.65 -4.61
C GLU A 32 -8.58 -7.36 -3.78
N ALA A 33 -8.10 -7.45 -2.54
CA ALA A 33 -7.92 -6.28 -1.68
C ALA A 33 -6.97 -5.25 -2.33
N ILE A 34 -5.88 -5.69 -2.94
CA ILE A 34 -4.96 -4.80 -3.68
C ILE A 34 -5.66 -4.16 -4.88
N GLU A 35 -6.41 -4.91 -5.70
CA GLU A 35 -7.17 -4.35 -6.83
C GLU A 35 -8.20 -3.30 -6.38
N ILE A 36 -8.89 -3.54 -5.25
CA ILE A 36 -9.84 -2.58 -4.64
C ILE A 36 -9.11 -1.31 -4.20
N LEU A 37 -7.99 -1.44 -3.48
CA LEU A 37 -7.19 -0.30 -3.02
C LEU A 37 -6.65 0.54 -4.20
N MET A 38 -6.12 -0.12 -5.23
CA MET A 38 -5.66 0.54 -6.45
C MET A 38 -6.81 1.26 -7.16
N THR A 39 -7.98 0.64 -7.23
CA THR A 39 -9.17 1.24 -7.85
C THR A 39 -9.63 2.46 -7.08
N GLY A 40 -9.76 2.35 -5.75
CA GLY A 40 -10.15 3.46 -4.88
C GLY A 40 -9.16 4.62 -4.97
N PHE A 41 -7.87 4.34 -5.04
CA PHE A 41 -6.82 5.35 -5.22
C PHE A 41 -6.95 6.06 -6.58
N VAL A 42 -7.10 5.31 -7.67
CA VAL A 42 -7.24 5.89 -9.04
C VAL A 42 -8.53 6.70 -9.19
N LYS A 43 -9.61 6.31 -8.50
CA LYS A 43 -10.89 7.04 -8.50
C LYS A 43 -10.90 8.26 -7.57
N GLY A 44 -9.86 8.45 -6.75
CA GLY A 44 -9.80 9.52 -5.76
C GLY A 44 -10.62 9.27 -4.48
N GLU A 45 -11.13 8.05 -4.29
CA GLU A 45 -11.82 7.60 -3.08
C GLU A 45 -10.82 7.38 -1.93
N ILE A 46 -9.57 7.06 -2.26
CA ILE A 46 -8.46 6.92 -1.31
C ILE A 46 -7.39 7.98 -1.65
N GLN A 47 -6.97 8.74 -0.64
CA GLN A 47 -5.87 9.70 -0.74
C GLN A 47 -4.78 9.38 0.27
N ILE A 48 -3.54 9.25 -0.20
CA ILE A 48 -2.38 9.04 0.67
C ILE A 48 -1.71 10.40 0.88
N LYS A 49 -1.71 10.89 2.13
CA LYS A 49 -0.93 12.08 2.52
C LYS A 49 0.34 11.62 3.24
N LYS A 50 1.48 12.13 2.79
CA LYS A 50 2.77 11.91 3.46
C LYS A 50 3.21 13.21 4.11
N GLU A 51 3.20 13.24 5.44
CA GLU A 51 3.79 14.36 6.19
C GLU A 51 5.28 14.09 6.39
N ILE A 52 6.13 14.98 5.89
CA ILE A 52 7.58 14.92 6.09
C ILE A 52 8.00 16.18 6.84
N SER A 53 8.38 16.04 8.11
CA SER A 53 8.97 17.13 8.90
C SER A 53 10.49 16.99 8.94
N TYR A 54 11.22 17.94 8.37
CA TYR A 54 12.69 18.02 8.49
C TYR A 54 13.07 18.96 9.62
N LYS A 55 13.85 18.47 10.60
CA LYS A 55 14.55 19.34 11.55
C LYS A 55 15.91 19.70 10.95
N ILE A 56 16.04 20.93 10.46
CA ILE A 56 17.33 21.46 9.99
C ILE A 56 18.14 21.81 11.24
N HIS A 57 19.20 21.04 11.50
CA HIS A 57 20.20 21.41 12.48
C HIS A 57 21.33 22.17 11.76
N GLN A 58 21.42 23.48 11.95
CA GLN A 58 22.62 24.23 11.56
C GLN A 58 23.75 23.82 12.50
N LYS A 59 24.83 23.28 11.94
CA LYS A 59 26.12 23.18 12.64
C LYS A 59 26.76 24.57 12.55
N GLU A 60 26.88 25.27 13.67
CA GLU A 60 27.76 26.44 13.76
C GLU A 60 29.20 26.01 13.43
N ASN A 61 29.86 26.82 12.62
CA ASN A 61 31.19 26.60 12.07
C ASN A 61 32.24 27.31 12.92
#